data_AF-Q6WGK2-F1
#
_entry.id   AF-Q6WGK2-F1
#
_cell.length_a   1.000
_cell.length_b   1.000
_cell.length_c   1.000
_cell.angle_alpha   90.00
_cell.angle_beta   90.00
_cell.angle_gamma   90.00
#
_symmetry.space_group_name_H-M   'P 1'
#
loop_
_entity.id
_entity.type
_entity.pdbx_description
1 polymer ?
#
loop_
_entity_poly.entity_id
_entity_poly.type
_entity_poly.pdbx_seq_one_letter_code
_entity_poly.pdbx_strand_id
1 'polypeptide(L)'
;MNAADAAEDYRTTLQELRANNKNTINLLTILADDYSEVAHAIVQTIDDHLHNVTQEQKLPTLYLTDSIVKNVSTPYKALFEKCIVKMFLHCFKSGDERVRTALHRLRLTWTEIFSRGKLYELDIKVNQEDPKWPIDTPVPNGGNGKNRTVPTSSVASSSTTTVPTPIVRPSTSNQKVHVNPKFMDKMAVKKGEGASPSSSSSSVSSRTVTVGKSNEVKVEVKPILKKAVAISARDPRAAKDPRGGGGKEKDEVKKVKK
;
A
#
# COMPACT_ATOMS: atom_id res chain seq x y z
N MET A 1 4.30 10.15 -26.95
CA MET A 1 3.68 11.22 -26.14
C MET A 1 4.80 12.05 -25.53
N ASN A 2 4.68 13.37 -25.46
CA ASN A 2 5.72 14.19 -24.80
C ASN A 2 5.69 13.97 -23.29
N ALA A 3 6.85 14.02 -22.62
CA ALA A 3 6.94 13.75 -21.18
C ALA A 3 6.16 14.76 -20.33
N ALA A 4 6.09 16.02 -20.76
CA ALA A 4 5.32 17.05 -20.06
C ALA A 4 3.81 16.80 -20.14
N ASP A 5 3.31 16.43 -21.32
CA ASP A 5 1.88 16.16 -21.54
C ASP A 5 1.44 14.94 -20.72
N ALA A 6 2.23 13.87 -20.75
CA ALA A 6 1.96 12.66 -19.97
C ALA A 6 1.97 12.93 -18.45
N ALA A 7 2.91 13.75 -17.98
CA ALA A 7 2.98 14.13 -16.58
C ALA A 7 1.79 14.99 -16.15
N GLU A 8 1.33 15.92 -17.00
CA GLU A 8 0.15 16.74 -16.72
C GLU A 8 -1.13 15.90 -16.68
N ASP A 9 -1.36 15.05 -17.67
CA ASP A 9 -2.50 14.14 -17.71
C ASP A 9 -2.53 13.22 -16.48
N TYR A 10 -1.36 12.69 -16.09
CA TYR A 10 -1.22 11.90 -14.87
C TYR A 10 -1.52 12.72 -13.62
N ARG A 11 -1.00 13.96 -13.55
CA ARG A 11 -1.22 14.88 -12.42
C ARG A 11 -2.70 15.21 -12.25
N THR A 12 -3.42 15.52 -13.32
CA THR A 12 -4.86 15.80 -13.27
C THR A 12 -5.61 14.61 -12.72
N THR A 13 -5.31 13.40 -13.20
CA THR A 13 -5.96 12.17 -12.69
C THR A 13 -5.59 11.91 -11.23
N LEU A 14 -4.36 12.20 -10.83
CA LEU A 14 -3.87 12.01 -9.46
C LEU A 14 -4.57 12.93 -8.45
N GLN A 15 -5.02 14.12 -8.87
CA GLN A 15 -5.80 15.03 -8.01
C GLN A 15 -7.13 14.44 -7.54
N GLU A 16 -7.68 13.45 -8.26
CA GLU A 16 -8.91 12.75 -7.87
C GLU A 16 -8.67 11.71 -6.77
N LEU A 17 -7.41 11.40 -6.41
CA LEU A 17 -7.06 10.50 -5.32
C LEU A 17 -7.22 11.19 -3.95
N ARG A 18 -8.48 11.45 -3.59
CA ARG A 18 -8.87 12.13 -2.33
C ARG A 18 -8.93 11.18 -1.13
N ALA A 19 -9.19 9.90 -1.39
CA ALA A 19 -9.30 8.86 -0.37
C ALA A 19 -8.72 7.55 -0.91
N ASN A 20 -8.73 6.50 -0.09
CA ASN A 20 -8.36 5.16 -0.53
C ASN A 20 -9.41 4.58 -1.50
N ASN A 21 -9.35 4.99 -2.77
CA ASN A 21 -10.24 4.57 -3.83
C ASN A 21 -9.51 3.59 -4.77
N LYS A 22 -9.89 2.31 -4.68
CA LYS A 22 -9.28 1.25 -5.49
C LYS A 22 -9.40 1.49 -6.99
N ASN A 23 -10.51 2.06 -7.46
CA ASN A 23 -10.71 2.30 -8.89
C ASN A 23 -9.75 3.38 -9.40
N THR A 24 -9.57 4.46 -8.64
CA THR A 24 -8.61 5.53 -8.96
C THR A 24 -7.17 5.02 -8.91
N ILE A 25 -6.82 4.22 -7.89
CA ILE A 25 -5.49 3.60 -7.78
C ILE A 25 -5.20 2.68 -8.98
N ASN A 26 -6.16 1.84 -9.35
CA ASN A 26 -6.03 0.95 -10.51
C ASN A 26 -5.85 1.74 -11.81
N LEU A 27 -6.66 2.78 -12.02
CA LEU A 27 -6.54 3.65 -13.19
C LEU A 27 -5.16 4.30 -13.27
N LEU A 28 -4.69 4.90 -12.17
CA LEU A 28 -3.37 5.52 -12.08
C LEU A 28 -2.23 4.50 -12.24
N THR A 29 -2.46 3.23 -11.90
CA THR A 29 -1.50 2.15 -12.13
C THR A 29 -1.44 1.77 -13.61
N ILE A 30 -2.59 1.70 -14.29
CA ILE A 30 -2.66 1.46 -15.74
C ILE A 30 -1.98 2.60 -16.50
N LEU A 31 -2.28 3.86 -16.14
CA LEU A 31 -1.63 5.02 -16.75
C LEU A 31 -0.11 5.03 -16.52
N ALA A 32 0.36 4.55 -15.37
CA ALA A 32 1.80 4.42 -15.13
C ALA A 32 2.43 3.37 -16.05
N ASP A 33 1.76 2.26 -16.32
CA ASP A 33 2.25 1.26 -17.28
C ASP A 33 2.32 1.84 -18.71
N ASP A 34 1.24 2.52 -19.13
CA ASP A 34 1.15 3.19 -20.44
C ASP A 34 2.20 4.29 -20.62
N TYR A 35 2.58 4.98 -19.53
CA TYR A 35 3.57 6.07 -19.52
C TYR A 35 4.95 5.64 -19.03
N SER A 36 5.26 4.34 -19.09
CA SER A 36 6.53 3.77 -18.63
C SER A 36 7.78 4.37 -19.31
N GLU A 37 7.66 4.82 -20.57
CA GLU A 37 8.76 5.50 -21.30
C GLU A 37 9.18 6.83 -20.64
N VAL A 38 8.26 7.49 -19.93
CA VAL A 38 8.47 8.77 -19.25
C VAL A 38 8.34 8.62 -17.72
N ALA A 39 8.61 7.42 -17.21
CA ALA A 39 8.42 7.06 -15.81
C ALA A 39 9.08 8.00 -14.80
N HIS A 40 10.22 8.62 -15.14
CA HIS A 40 10.85 9.64 -14.31
C HIS A 40 9.92 10.81 -13.99
N ALA A 41 9.18 11.32 -14.98
CA ALA A 41 8.26 12.42 -14.81
C ALA A 41 7.02 12.00 -13.98
N ILE A 42 6.57 10.75 -14.15
CA ILE A 42 5.47 10.18 -13.37
C ILE A 42 5.85 10.04 -11.89
N VAL A 43 7.04 9.50 -11.60
CA VAL A 43 7.55 9.35 -10.23
C VAL A 43 7.70 10.72 -9.56
N GLN A 44 8.24 11.71 -10.27
CA GLN A 44 8.34 13.07 -9.76
C GLN A 44 6.95 13.66 -9.46
N THR A 45 5.97 13.46 -10.35
CA THR A 45 4.60 13.92 -10.15
C THR A 45 3.95 13.31 -8.91
N ILE A 46 4.19 12.01 -8.64
CA ILE A 46 3.69 11.34 -7.45
C ILE A 46 4.39 11.84 -6.18
N ASP A 47 5.72 12.01 -6.22
CA ASP A 47 6.50 12.53 -5.08
C ASP A 47 6.06 13.96 -4.74
N ASP A 48 5.94 14.83 -5.74
CA ASP A 48 5.46 16.21 -5.56
C ASP A 48 4.03 16.23 -5.01
N HIS A 49 3.13 15.41 -5.53
CA HIS A 49 1.76 15.31 -5.03
C HIS A 49 1.74 14.93 -3.54
N LEU A 50 2.53 13.93 -3.14
CA LEU A 50 2.60 13.47 -1.75
C LEU A 50 2.97 14.59 -0.76
N HIS A 51 3.84 15.51 -1.18
CA HIS A 51 4.31 16.61 -0.33
C HIS A 51 3.33 17.78 -0.26
N ASN A 52 2.42 17.91 -1.23
CA ASN A 52 1.51 19.05 -1.37
C ASN A 52 0.05 18.75 -0.96
N VAL A 53 -0.30 17.48 -0.71
CA VAL A 53 -1.66 17.09 -0.30
C VAL A 53 -1.89 17.09 1.21
N THR A 54 -3.17 17.04 1.60
CA THR A 54 -3.57 16.90 3.00
C THR A 54 -3.12 15.56 3.57
N GLN A 55 -2.99 15.48 4.90
CA GLN A 55 -2.56 14.27 5.61
C GLN A 55 -3.40 13.02 5.25
N GLU A 56 -4.70 13.19 5.01
CA GLU A 56 -5.62 12.10 4.67
C GLU A 56 -5.34 11.49 3.29
N GLN A 57 -4.77 12.26 2.37
CA GLN A 57 -4.45 11.84 0.99
C GLN A 57 -3.06 11.20 0.86
N LYS A 58 -2.17 11.43 1.83
CA LYS A 58 -0.80 10.90 1.79
C LYS A 58 -0.75 9.37 1.81
N LEU A 59 -1.55 8.75 2.66
CA LEU A 59 -1.60 7.29 2.75
C LEU A 59 -2.14 6.63 1.46
N PRO A 60 -3.27 7.09 0.87
CA PRO A 60 -3.71 6.67 -0.47
C PRO A 60 -2.64 6.84 -1.55
N THR A 61 -1.91 7.96 -1.56
CA THR A 61 -0.81 8.20 -2.52
C THR A 61 0.32 7.18 -2.35
N LEU A 62 0.62 6.80 -1.12
CA LEU A 62 1.61 5.75 -0.85
C LEU A 62 1.11 4.35 -1.25
N TYR A 63 -0.20 4.08 -1.15
CA TYR A 63 -0.80 2.86 -1.72
C TYR A 63 -0.77 2.82 -3.25
N LEU A 64 -0.90 3.97 -3.91
CA LEU A 64 -0.66 4.05 -5.35
C LEU A 64 0.79 3.68 -5.68
N THR A 65 1.75 4.22 -4.94
CA THR A 65 3.17 3.88 -5.12
C THR A 65 3.39 2.37 -4.99
N ASP A 66 2.79 1.74 -3.97
CA ASP A 66 2.81 0.28 -3.77
C ASP A 66 2.22 -0.49 -4.96
N SER A 67 1.06 -0.07 -5.46
CA SER A 67 0.41 -0.70 -6.61
C SER A 67 1.29 -0.65 -7.86
N ILE A 68 1.93 0.48 -8.13
CA ILE A 68 2.82 0.64 -9.29
C ILE A 68 4.04 -0.27 -9.17
N VAL A 69 4.71 -0.30 -8.00
CA VAL A 69 5.91 -1.14 -7.83
C VAL A 69 5.58 -2.63 -7.86
N LYS A 70 4.38 -3.05 -7.46
CA LYS A 70 3.93 -4.44 -7.52
C LYS A 70 3.52 -4.88 -8.93
N ASN A 71 2.72 -4.07 -9.60
CA ASN A 71 2.06 -4.50 -10.83
C ASN A 71 2.84 -4.12 -12.09
N VAL A 72 3.51 -2.96 -12.10
CA VAL A 72 4.30 -2.48 -13.25
C VAL A 72 5.77 -2.87 -13.07
N SER A 73 6.28 -2.76 -11.85
CA SER A 73 7.68 -3.06 -11.50
C SER A 73 8.70 -2.22 -12.28
N THR A 74 9.10 -2.59 -13.49
CA THR A 74 10.17 -1.91 -14.25
C THR A 74 9.55 -0.85 -15.18
N PRO A 75 10.06 0.39 -15.25
CA PRO A 75 11.27 0.93 -14.60
C PRO A 75 11.04 1.52 -13.19
N TYR A 76 9.79 1.54 -12.72
CA TYR A 76 9.37 2.25 -11.50
C TYR A 76 10.06 1.83 -10.20
N LYS A 77 10.32 0.54 -10.00
CA LYS A 77 10.96 0.00 -8.79
C LYS A 77 12.29 0.70 -8.51
N ALA A 78 13.16 0.80 -9.52
CA ALA A 78 14.48 1.43 -9.37
C ALA A 78 14.38 2.95 -9.13
N LEU A 79 13.32 3.59 -9.64
CA LEU A 79 13.07 5.01 -9.44
C LEU A 79 12.55 5.28 -8.03
N PHE A 80 11.54 4.52 -7.59
CA PHE A 80 10.99 4.66 -6.24
C PHE A 80 12.00 4.25 -5.17
N GLU A 81 12.87 3.27 -5.40
CA GLU A 81 13.91 2.89 -4.44
C GLU A 81 14.81 4.07 -4.01
N LYS A 82 14.96 5.09 -4.87
CA LYS A 82 15.71 6.31 -4.57
C LYS A 82 14.98 7.28 -3.63
N CYS A 83 13.64 7.34 -3.69
CA CYS A 83 12.84 8.33 -2.94
C CYS A 83 11.89 7.71 -1.90
N ILE A 84 11.71 6.39 -1.86
CA ILE A 84 10.69 5.72 -1.04
C ILE A 84 10.86 6.00 0.45
N VAL A 85 12.10 6.07 0.94
CA VAL A 85 12.40 6.37 2.35
C VAL A 85 11.92 7.76 2.73
N LYS A 86 12.18 8.76 1.86
CA LYS A 86 11.73 10.14 2.05
C LYS A 86 10.21 10.21 2.05
N MET A 87 9.57 9.59 1.05
CA MET A 87 8.11 9.55 0.93
C MET A 87 7.44 8.90 2.15
N PHE A 88 7.96 7.75 2.58
CA PHE A 88 7.46 7.02 3.74
C PHE A 88 7.55 7.85 5.02
N LEU A 89 8.71 8.47 5.28
CA LEU A 89 8.91 9.34 6.44
C LEU A 89 8.00 10.56 6.41
N HIS A 90 7.78 11.15 5.24
CA HIS A 90 6.87 12.28 5.09
C HIS A 90 5.44 11.91 5.49
N CYS A 91 4.95 10.73 5.08
CA CYS A 91 3.67 10.20 5.53
C CYS A 91 3.66 9.92 7.03
N PHE A 92 4.72 9.27 7.53
CA PHE A 92 4.84 8.83 8.92
C PHE A 92 4.80 9.99 9.92
N LYS A 93 5.56 11.07 9.65
CA LYS A 93 5.63 12.25 10.53
C LYS A 93 4.29 12.95 10.68
N SER A 94 3.50 13.01 9.61
CA SER A 94 2.14 13.57 9.70
C SER A 94 1.09 12.56 10.18
N GLY A 95 1.37 11.26 10.20
CA GLY A 95 0.37 10.23 10.49
C GLY A 95 0.00 10.12 11.97
N ASP A 96 -1.29 9.87 12.22
CA ASP A 96 -1.79 9.42 13.52
C ASP A 96 -1.47 7.92 13.75
N GLU A 97 -1.81 7.38 14.93
CA GLU A 97 -1.54 5.98 15.28
C GLU A 97 -2.16 4.98 14.29
N ARG A 98 -3.35 5.31 13.76
CA ARG A 98 -4.03 4.52 12.74
C ARG A 98 -3.22 4.47 11.45
N VAL A 99 -2.72 5.62 10.98
CA VAL A 99 -1.86 5.72 9.81
C VAL A 99 -0.53 5.00 10.07
N ARG A 100 0.08 5.12 11.25
CA ARG A 100 1.33 4.41 11.59
C ARG A 100 1.16 2.89 11.52
N THR A 101 0.05 2.37 12.05
CA THR A 101 -0.29 0.95 11.93
C THR A 101 -0.44 0.52 10.47
N ALA A 102 -1.10 1.34 9.64
CA ALA A 102 -1.25 1.07 8.21
C ALA A 102 0.09 1.10 7.46
N LEU A 103 0.95 2.08 7.77
CA LEU A 103 2.30 2.20 7.22
C LEU A 103 3.18 1.01 7.60
N HIS A 104 3.08 0.52 8.84
CA HIS A 104 3.80 -0.68 9.26
C HIS A 104 3.39 -1.90 8.43
N ARG A 105 2.08 -2.10 8.24
CA ARG A 105 1.56 -3.18 7.38
C ARG A 105 2.02 -3.02 5.93
N LEU A 106 2.04 -1.79 5.41
CA LEU A 106 2.52 -1.51 4.06
C LEU A 106 4.01 -1.86 3.90
N ARG A 107 4.86 -1.45 4.85
CA ARG A 107 6.30 -1.74 4.86
C ARG A 107 6.60 -3.24 4.83
N LEU A 108 5.75 -4.07 5.45
CA LEU A 108 5.91 -5.53 5.41
C LEU A 108 5.67 -6.12 4.01
N THR A 109 4.91 -5.45 3.15
CA THR A 109 4.67 -5.93 1.78
C THR A 109 5.85 -5.67 0.83
N TRP A 110 6.83 -4.89 1.26
CA TRP A 110 7.97 -4.48 0.44
C TRP A 110 9.20 -5.37 0.59
N THR A 111 9.17 -6.35 1.50
CA THR A 111 10.28 -7.29 1.79
C THR A 111 10.80 -8.01 0.55
N GLU A 112 9.91 -8.35 -0.38
CA GLU A 112 10.25 -9.03 -1.64
C GLU A 112 10.42 -8.04 -2.82
N ILE A 113 10.09 -6.77 -2.62
CA ILE A 113 10.08 -5.75 -3.67
C ILE A 113 11.37 -4.93 -3.66
N PHE A 114 11.74 -4.34 -2.52
CA PHE A 114 12.95 -3.52 -2.40
C PHE A 114 14.11 -4.32 -1.81
N SER A 115 15.33 -3.82 -2.00
CA SER A 115 16.51 -4.43 -1.42
C SER A 115 16.45 -4.40 0.12
N ARG A 116 16.96 -5.45 0.77
CA ARG A 116 16.99 -5.54 2.23
C ARG A 116 17.71 -4.35 2.89
N GLY A 117 18.79 -3.88 2.26
CA GLY A 117 19.53 -2.70 2.72
C GLY A 117 18.68 -1.43 2.69
N LYS A 118 17.85 -1.24 1.66
CA LYS A 118 16.92 -0.11 1.57
C LYS A 118 15.85 -0.15 2.65
N LEU A 119 15.27 -1.33 2.92
CA LEU A 119 14.25 -1.48 3.97
C LEU A 119 14.84 -1.27 5.37
N TYR A 120 16.06 -1.74 5.61
CA TYR A 120 16.76 -1.46 6.85
C TYR A 120 17.06 0.04 7.04
N GLU A 121 17.46 0.74 5.98
CA GLU A 121 17.61 2.20 5.98
C GLU A 121 16.30 2.91 6.35
N LEU A 122 15.18 2.45 5.77
CA LEU A 122 13.85 2.95 6.09
C LEU A 122 13.53 2.74 7.58
N ASP A 123 13.70 1.52 8.09
CA ASP A 123 13.35 1.18 9.47
C ASP A 123 14.17 1.96 10.50
N ILE A 124 15.49 2.14 10.27
CA ILE A 124 16.32 2.98 11.14
C ILE A 124 15.78 4.41 11.17
N LYS A 125 15.50 4.99 10.01
CA LYS A 125 15.02 6.38 9.95
C LYS A 125 13.64 6.55 10.57
N VAL A 126 12.75 5.57 10.45
CA VAL A 126 11.44 5.62 11.13
C VAL A 126 11.62 5.44 12.64
N ASN A 127 12.51 4.54 13.08
CA ASN A 127 12.81 4.35 14.50
C ASN A 127 13.43 5.59 15.15
N GLN A 128 14.20 6.39 14.41
CA GLN A 128 14.68 7.70 14.88
C GLN A 128 13.54 8.69 15.18
N GLU A 129 12.41 8.59 14.47
CA GLU A 129 11.22 9.43 14.72
C GLU A 129 10.32 8.83 15.81
N ASP A 130 10.20 7.50 15.86
CA ASP A 130 9.43 6.77 16.87
C ASP A 130 10.20 5.52 17.34
N PRO A 131 10.77 5.53 18.56
CA PRO A 131 11.50 4.39 19.11
C PRO A 131 10.70 3.09 19.21
N LYS A 132 9.36 3.14 19.10
CA LYS A 132 8.48 1.97 19.09
C LYS A 132 8.48 1.24 17.75
N TRP A 133 9.03 1.82 16.68
CA TRP A 133 9.10 1.17 15.37
C TRP A 133 10.09 0.00 15.40
N PRO A 134 9.67 -1.22 14.99
CA PRO A 134 10.56 -2.37 14.98
C PRO A 134 11.64 -2.23 13.89
N ILE A 135 12.89 -2.55 14.25
CA ILE A 135 14.00 -2.62 13.30
C ILE A 135 14.23 -4.09 12.95
N ASP A 136 14.02 -4.46 11.69
CA ASP A 136 14.47 -5.74 11.17
C ASP A 136 16.00 -5.71 11.01
N THR A 137 16.72 -5.99 12.09
CA THR A 137 18.18 -6.12 12.02
C THR A 137 18.54 -7.25 11.06
N PRO A 138 19.41 -7.04 10.06
CA PRO A 138 19.93 -8.12 9.24
C PRO A 138 20.86 -8.96 10.13
N VAL A 139 20.31 -9.97 10.79
CA VAL A 139 21.10 -10.99 11.47
C VAL A 139 21.96 -11.69 10.41
N PRO A 140 23.29 -11.78 10.58
CA PRO A 140 24.11 -12.67 9.78
C PRO A 140 23.60 -14.09 10.02
N ASN A 141 23.24 -14.77 8.94
CA ASN A 141 22.67 -16.11 8.98
C ASN A 141 23.63 -17.10 9.66
N GLY A 142 23.36 -17.45 10.92
CA GLY A 142 24.08 -18.48 11.66
C GLY A 142 23.88 -18.41 13.17
N GLY A 143 22.70 -18.79 13.68
CA GLY A 143 22.53 -18.95 15.13
C GLY A 143 21.08 -19.10 15.60
N ASN A 144 20.63 -20.34 15.71
CA ASN A 144 19.40 -20.77 16.37
C ASN A 144 19.35 -20.25 17.83
N GLY A 145 18.27 -19.59 18.28
CA GLY A 145 18.15 -19.26 19.71
C GLY A 145 17.02 -18.30 20.10
N LYS A 146 16.13 -18.81 20.95
CA LYS A 146 15.03 -18.10 21.64
C LYS A 146 15.54 -16.92 22.50
N ASN A 147 14.62 -15.97 22.71
CA ASN A 147 14.60 -14.90 23.72
C ASN A 147 15.64 -13.78 23.62
N ARG A 148 15.15 -12.55 23.46
CA ARG A 148 15.78 -11.38 24.08
C ARG A 148 14.75 -10.32 24.46
N THR A 149 14.37 -10.37 25.73
CA THR A 149 13.85 -9.24 26.50
C THR A 149 14.93 -8.17 26.60
N VAL A 150 14.51 -6.91 26.45
CA VAL A 150 15.32 -5.71 26.73
C VAL A 150 15.81 -5.68 28.18
N PRO A 151 17.07 -5.32 28.47
CA PRO A 151 17.47 -4.91 29.82
C PRO A 151 17.31 -3.39 29.94
N THR A 152 16.42 -2.96 30.83
CA THR A 152 16.44 -1.59 31.37
C THR A 152 17.51 -1.55 32.46
N SER A 153 18.46 -0.63 32.36
CA SER A 153 19.49 -0.43 33.38
C SER A 153 18.95 0.47 34.49
N SER A 154 18.70 -0.12 35.67
CA SER A 154 18.52 0.60 36.92
C SER A 154 19.88 0.86 37.55
N VAL A 155 20.21 2.14 37.77
CA VAL A 155 21.30 2.55 38.67
C VAL A 155 20.78 2.63 40.09
N ALA A 156 21.57 2.06 41.00
CA ALA A 156 21.27 1.83 42.40
C ALA A 156 21.50 3.07 43.28
N SER A 157 20.74 3.16 44.37
CA SER A 157 21.09 3.92 45.57
C SER A 157 20.94 3.03 46.80
N SER A 158 22.04 2.91 47.56
CA SER A 158 22.21 2.37 48.91
C SER A 158 21.30 3.12 49.92
N SER A 159 20.93 2.67 51.13
CA SER A 159 21.42 1.68 52.11
C SER A 159 20.46 1.67 53.31
N THR A 160 20.12 0.52 53.90
CA THR A 160 19.69 0.41 55.32
C THR A 160 19.92 -1.00 55.91
N THR A 161 20.91 -1.10 56.82
CA THR A 161 20.84 -1.51 58.24
C THR A 161 20.03 -2.75 58.70
N THR A 162 20.78 -3.72 59.26
CA THR A 162 20.57 -4.52 60.52
C THR A 162 19.67 -5.78 60.63
N VAL A 163 20.39 -6.92 60.82
CA VAL A 163 20.26 -8.09 61.74
C VAL A 163 19.00 -9.01 61.83
N PRO A 164 19.19 -10.30 62.23
CA PRO A 164 18.33 -11.44 61.86
C PRO A 164 17.52 -12.07 63.03
N THR A 165 16.56 -12.93 62.69
CA THR A 165 15.99 -13.96 63.59
C THR A 165 15.58 -15.23 62.82
N PRO A 166 15.85 -16.44 63.35
CA PRO A 166 15.38 -17.71 62.77
C PRO A 166 14.27 -18.35 63.63
N ILE A 167 13.22 -18.96 63.02
CA ILE A 167 12.36 -19.99 63.67
C ILE A 167 11.42 -20.71 62.66
N VAL A 168 11.62 -22.03 62.56
CA VAL A 168 10.71 -23.22 62.46
C VAL A 168 9.68 -23.44 61.30
N ARG A 169 9.81 -24.66 60.73
CA ARG A 169 8.98 -25.60 59.88
C ARG A 169 7.45 -25.70 60.18
N PRO A 170 6.62 -26.57 59.50
CA PRO A 170 6.68 -27.28 58.21
C PRO A 170 5.33 -27.34 57.37
N SER A 171 5.45 -27.76 56.10
CA SER A 171 4.53 -28.61 55.28
C SER A 171 3.03 -28.31 55.03
N THR A 172 2.68 -28.51 53.74
CA THR A 172 1.42 -29.03 53.12
C THR A 172 0.35 -28.08 52.56
N SER A 173 0.00 -28.42 51.31
CA SER A 173 -1.34 -28.50 50.72
C SER A 173 -1.79 -27.41 49.73
N ASN A 174 -2.22 -27.91 48.57
CA ASN A 174 -3.38 -27.48 47.77
C ASN A 174 -3.48 -26.01 47.31
N GLN A 175 -3.40 -25.79 45.99
CA GLN A 175 -4.56 -25.40 45.16
C GLN A 175 -4.07 -24.97 43.76
N LYS A 176 -4.52 -25.66 42.71
CA LYS A 176 -5.76 -25.41 41.94
C LYS A 176 -5.54 -24.34 40.87
N VAL A 177 -5.12 -24.83 39.70
CA VAL A 177 -5.10 -24.08 38.43
C VAL A 177 -6.53 -23.62 38.14
N HIS A 178 -6.78 -22.32 38.27
CA HIS A 178 -8.06 -21.69 37.94
C HIS A 178 -7.98 -21.12 36.52
N VAL A 179 -8.55 -21.84 35.55
CA VAL A 179 -8.90 -21.28 34.25
C VAL A 179 -10.31 -20.68 34.35
N ASN A 180 -10.48 -19.43 33.93
CA ASN A 180 -11.77 -18.75 33.97
C ASN A 180 -12.52 -19.01 32.65
N PRO A 181 -13.61 -19.82 32.64
CA PRO A 181 -14.32 -20.17 31.42
C PRO A 181 -15.57 -19.29 31.32
N LYS A 182 -15.43 -18.12 30.70
CA LYS A 182 -16.56 -17.23 30.36
C LYS A 182 -16.40 -16.75 28.92
N PHE A 183 -16.75 -17.60 27.98
CA PHE A 183 -17.10 -17.23 26.61
C PHE A 183 -18.19 -18.20 26.16
N MET A 184 -19.29 -17.68 25.59
CA MET A 184 -20.52 -18.36 25.16
C MET A 184 -21.66 -18.39 26.19
N ASP A 185 -22.31 -17.23 26.29
CA ASP A 185 -23.72 -17.10 26.62
C ASP A 185 -24.60 -17.88 25.60
N LYS A 186 -25.64 -18.54 26.14
CA LYS A 186 -27.07 -18.49 25.74
C LYS A 186 -27.36 -18.45 24.23
N MET A 187 -28.21 -19.29 23.64
CA MET A 187 -29.56 -19.69 24.06
C MET A 187 -30.04 -20.73 23.04
N ALA A 188 -30.57 -21.88 23.46
CA ALA A 188 -31.44 -22.69 22.61
C ALA A 188 -32.37 -23.56 23.48
N VAL A 189 -33.60 -23.72 23.00
CA VAL A 189 -34.67 -24.63 23.43
C VAL A 189 -35.68 -24.07 24.44
N LYS A 190 -36.84 -23.65 23.91
CA LYS A 190 -38.14 -24.19 24.36
C LYS A 190 -39.23 -24.09 23.29
N LYS A 191 -40.03 -25.15 23.23
CA LYS A 191 -41.22 -25.49 22.42
C LYS A 191 -42.49 -24.76 22.91
N GLY A 192 -43.45 -24.45 22.03
CA GLY A 192 -44.83 -24.07 22.42
C GLY A 192 -45.67 -23.45 21.28
N GLU A 193 -46.96 -23.80 21.24
CA GLU A 193 -48.01 -23.56 20.24
C GLU A 193 -48.43 -22.09 19.91
N GLY A 194 -49.13 -21.92 18.77
CA GLY A 194 -50.40 -21.16 18.75
C GLY A 194 -50.53 -19.89 17.89
N ALA A 195 -51.36 -19.99 16.83
CA ALA A 195 -52.29 -18.99 16.26
C ALA A 195 -51.81 -17.75 15.44
N SER A 196 -52.43 -17.63 14.25
CA SER A 196 -52.65 -16.50 13.30
C SER A 196 -53.18 -15.20 13.96
N PRO A 197 -53.26 -13.98 13.32
CA PRO A 197 -53.61 -13.75 11.89
C PRO A 197 -53.07 -12.50 11.13
N SER A 198 -53.50 -12.43 9.85
CA SER A 198 -53.75 -11.26 8.95
C SER A 198 -52.55 -10.56 8.26
N SER A 199 -52.43 -10.70 6.92
CA SER A 199 -52.77 -9.73 5.83
C SER A 199 -51.59 -8.81 5.48
N SER A 200 -51.12 -8.57 4.24
CA SER A 200 -51.75 -8.57 2.90
C SER A 200 -50.68 -8.48 1.79
N SER A 201 -50.91 -9.19 0.68
CA SER A 201 -50.57 -8.92 -0.74
C SER A 201 -49.27 -8.18 -1.12
N SER A 202 -48.43 -8.72 -2.00
CA SER A 202 -48.76 -8.75 -3.44
C SER A 202 -47.86 -9.69 -4.26
N SER A 203 -48.46 -10.13 -5.36
CA SER A 203 -48.10 -11.22 -6.28
C SER A 203 -46.93 -10.90 -7.22
N VAL A 204 -46.06 -11.89 -7.46
CA VAL A 204 -45.35 -12.04 -8.75
C VAL A 204 -45.41 -13.51 -9.16
N SER A 205 -45.85 -13.75 -10.40
CA SER A 205 -46.04 -15.06 -11.01
C SER A 205 -44.73 -15.71 -11.48
N SER A 206 -44.63 -17.01 -11.17
CA SER A 206 -44.24 -18.14 -12.04
C SER A 206 -42.92 -18.10 -12.84
N ARG A 207 -42.01 -19.04 -12.52
CA ARG A 207 -41.85 -20.30 -13.28
C ARG A 207 -40.83 -21.25 -12.63
N THR A 208 -41.20 -22.52 -12.65
CA THR A 208 -40.51 -23.72 -12.19
C THR A 208 -39.40 -24.18 -13.14
N VAL A 209 -38.27 -24.66 -12.62
CA VAL A 209 -37.51 -25.83 -13.16
C VAL A 209 -36.82 -26.58 -12.01
N THR A 210 -36.99 -27.90 -12.01
CA THR A 210 -36.48 -28.89 -11.05
C THR A 210 -35.07 -29.39 -11.37
N VAL A 211 -34.29 -29.58 -10.30
CA VAL A 211 -33.34 -30.68 -9.97
C VAL A 211 -32.18 -31.02 -10.93
N GLY A 212 -30.96 -31.01 -10.38
CA GLY A 212 -29.79 -31.73 -10.92
C GLY A 212 -28.51 -31.48 -10.12
N LYS A 213 -28.07 -32.48 -9.36
CA LYS A 213 -26.87 -32.49 -8.50
C LYS A 213 -25.65 -32.93 -9.33
N SER A 214 -24.52 -32.23 -9.24
CA SER A 214 -23.15 -32.78 -9.37
C SER A 214 -22.09 -31.76 -8.97
N ASN A 215 -21.18 -32.20 -8.09
CA ASN A 215 -19.92 -31.54 -7.76
C ASN A 215 -18.95 -31.68 -8.93
N GLU A 216 -18.31 -30.58 -9.35
CA GLU A 216 -16.96 -30.63 -9.94
C GLU A 216 -16.26 -29.29 -9.68
N VAL A 217 -15.14 -29.31 -8.97
CA VAL A 217 -14.28 -28.13 -8.77
C VAL A 217 -13.32 -28.08 -9.95
N LYS A 218 -13.58 -27.18 -10.89
CA LYS A 218 -12.64 -26.82 -11.96
C LYS A 218 -12.03 -25.46 -11.65
N VAL A 219 -10.75 -25.46 -11.32
CA VAL A 219 -9.93 -24.24 -11.22
C VAL A 219 -9.69 -23.74 -12.64
N GLU A 220 -10.34 -22.65 -13.01
CA GLU A 220 -10.14 -21.98 -14.30
C GLU A 220 -9.46 -20.63 -14.11
N VAL A 221 -8.17 -20.59 -14.47
CA VAL A 221 -7.40 -19.35 -14.59
C VAL A 221 -7.89 -18.61 -15.83
N LYS A 222 -8.53 -17.46 -15.64
CA LYS A 222 -9.02 -16.64 -16.76
C LYS A 222 -7.88 -15.79 -17.34
N PRO A 223 -7.53 -15.94 -18.63
CA PRO A 223 -6.63 -15.01 -19.30
C PRO A 223 -7.36 -13.70 -19.54
N ILE A 224 -6.78 -12.58 -19.10
CA ILE A 224 -7.32 -11.25 -19.39
C ILE A 224 -7.11 -10.98 -20.88
N LEU A 225 -8.25 -10.74 -21.56
CA LEU A 225 -8.41 -10.55 -22.99
C LEU A 225 -7.37 -9.61 -23.60
N LYS A 226 -6.61 -10.14 -24.57
CA LYS A 226 -6.14 -9.36 -25.72
C LYS A 226 -7.36 -9.07 -26.61
N LYS A 227 -7.76 -7.80 -26.71
CA LYS A 227 -8.58 -7.33 -27.84
C LYS A 227 -7.71 -6.46 -28.72
N ALA A 228 -7.28 -7.05 -29.84
CA ALA A 228 -6.76 -6.33 -30.98
C ALA A 228 -7.91 -5.52 -31.58
N VAL A 229 -7.75 -4.19 -31.67
CA VAL A 229 -8.56 -3.35 -32.54
C VAL A 229 -7.81 -3.24 -33.86
N ALA A 230 -8.37 -3.87 -34.89
CA ALA A 230 -8.00 -3.64 -36.27
C ALA A 230 -8.43 -2.22 -36.65
N ILE A 231 -7.45 -1.35 -36.95
CA ILE A 231 -7.72 -0.06 -37.57
C ILE A 231 -7.71 -0.30 -39.08
N SER A 232 -8.90 -0.21 -39.67
CA SER A 232 -9.11 -0.31 -41.11
C SER A 232 -8.35 0.80 -41.84
N ALA A 233 -7.82 0.41 -42.99
CA ALA A 233 -7.00 1.21 -43.89
C ALA A 233 -7.62 2.56 -44.26
N ARG A 234 -6.75 3.58 -44.37
CA ARG A 234 -6.96 4.68 -45.31
C ARG A 234 -5.72 4.84 -46.18
N ASP A 235 -5.97 4.67 -47.46
CA ASP A 235 -5.06 4.59 -48.59
C ASP A 235 -4.18 5.86 -48.77
N PRO A 236 -2.92 5.74 -49.20
CA PRO A 236 -2.05 6.86 -49.53
C PRO A 236 -2.02 7.14 -51.05
N ARG A 237 -2.24 8.39 -51.48
CA ARG A 237 -1.60 9.11 -52.62
C ARG A 237 -2.56 9.98 -53.44
N ALA A 238 -2.15 11.24 -53.61
CA ALA A 238 -2.02 12.04 -54.85
C ALA A 238 -2.22 13.54 -54.47
N ALA A 239 -1.43 14.54 -54.85
CA ALA A 239 -0.32 14.74 -55.78
C ALA A 239 0.43 16.02 -55.32
N LYS A 240 1.77 16.05 -55.23
CA LYS A 240 2.74 16.56 -56.23
C LYS A 240 2.59 18.07 -56.58
N ASP A 241 3.39 18.90 -55.88
CA ASP A 241 4.30 20.01 -56.29
C ASP A 241 4.21 20.68 -57.69
N PRO A 242 4.89 21.84 -58.00
CA PRO A 242 5.54 22.89 -57.18
C PRO A 242 5.39 24.36 -57.75
N ARG A 243 6.16 25.33 -57.20
CA ARG A 243 6.55 26.71 -57.66
C ARG A 243 5.88 27.85 -56.86
N GLY A 244 6.55 28.89 -56.38
CA GLY A 244 7.95 29.33 -56.44
C GLY A 244 8.10 30.76 -55.85
N GLY A 245 9.34 31.19 -55.61
CA GLY A 245 9.75 32.57 -55.27
C GLY A 245 9.89 32.81 -53.77
N GLY A 246 11.02 33.20 -53.18
CA GLY A 246 12.21 33.89 -53.67
C GLY A 246 12.37 35.19 -52.85
N GLY A 247 13.42 35.32 -52.02
CA GLY A 247 13.61 36.59 -51.28
C GLY A 247 14.65 36.63 -50.15
N LYS A 248 15.94 36.61 -50.53
CA LYS A 248 17.06 37.41 -50.00
C LYS A 248 17.36 37.49 -48.49
N GLU A 249 18.43 36.79 -48.14
CA GLU A 249 19.63 37.21 -47.39
C GLU A 249 19.89 38.73 -47.32
N LYS A 250 20.25 39.22 -46.12
CA LYS A 250 21.35 40.18 -45.89
C LYS A 250 21.76 40.24 -44.41
N ASP A 251 23.07 40.05 -44.23
CA ASP A 251 23.89 40.36 -43.07
C ASP A 251 23.66 41.74 -42.45
N GLU A 252 23.81 41.86 -41.12
CA GLU A 252 24.68 42.90 -40.56
C GLU A 252 25.23 42.49 -39.17
N VAL A 253 26.54 42.67 -39.04
CA VAL A 253 27.40 42.36 -37.89
C VAL A 253 27.89 43.69 -37.28
N LYS A 254 28.14 43.67 -35.94
CA LYS A 254 28.83 44.67 -35.08
C LYS A 254 27.98 45.89 -34.67
N LYS A 255 28.07 46.45 -33.45
CA LYS A 255 29.25 46.67 -32.60
C LYS A 255 28.83 47.14 -31.17
N VAL A 256 29.42 46.54 -30.11
CA VAL A 256 30.12 47.17 -28.95
C VAL A 256 29.35 48.22 -28.11
N LYS A 257 28.99 47.92 -26.85
CA LYS A 257 29.77 48.15 -25.60
C LYS A 257 29.97 49.64 -25.26
N LYS A 258 29.15 50.20 -24.36
CA LYS A 258 29.48 50.55 -22.97
C LYS A 258 28.31 51.30 -22.35
#